data_AF-A0AAD7ER43-F1
#
_entry.id   AF-A0AAD7ER43-F1
#
_cell.length_a   1.000
_cell.length_b   1.000
_cell.length_c   1.000
_cell.angle_alpha   90.00
_cell.angle_beta   90.00
_cell.angle_gamma   90.00
#
_symmetry.space_group_name_H-M   'P 1'
#
loop_
_entity.id
_entity.type
_entity.pdbx_description
1 polymer ?
#
loop_
_entity_poly.entity_id
_entity_poly.type
_entity_poly.pdbx_seq_one_letter_code
_entity_poly.pdbx_strand_id
1 'polypeptide(L)'
;IVNRRWPEYDHVFIYDNTTTHCKHSPGALSAWAMPKSISGTARCSRKSKNPDPNFLVPVNKKNADSSLMYNVHGTLLKDNIQMTGAYFADGTVQDLYFPSHDAKHGGKFKGMELILKE
;
A
#
# COMPACT_ATOMS: atom_id res chain seq x y z
N ILE A 1 -23.42 0.60 -36.31
CA ILE A 1 -22.23 0.12 -37.06
C ILE A 1 -22.27 -1.40 -37.20
N VAL A 2 -22.38 -2.14 -36.09
CA VAL A 2 -22.34 -3.61 -36.07
C VAL A 2 -23.49 -4.22 -36.88
N ASN A 3 -24.74 -3.78 -36.66
CA ASN A 3 -25.91 -4.24 -37.43
C ASN A 3 -25.82 -3.98 -38.95
N ARG A 4 -25.04 -2.98 -39.38
CA ARG A 4 -24.85 -2.67 -40.81
C ARG A 4 -23.80 -3.58 -41.46
N ARG A 5 -22.85 -4.09 -40.67
CA ARG A 5 -21.72 -4.88 -41.17
C ARG A 5 -21.95 -6.38 -41.06
N TRP A 6 -22.77 -6.82 -40.11
CA TRP A 6 -23.07 -8.23 -39.85
C TRP A 6 -24.56 -8.43 -39.54
N PRO A 7 -25.44 -8.25 -40.54
CA PRO A 7 -26.88 -8.36 -40.35
C PRO A 7 -27.36 -9.80 -40.05
N GLU A 8 -26.57 -10.82 -40.36
CA GLU A 8 -26.91 -12.23 -40.17
C GLU A 8 -26.75 -12.72 -38.72
N TYR A 9 -26.12 -11.92 -37.86
CA TYR A 9 -25.93 -12.23 -36.45
C TYR A 9 -26.78 -11.32 -35.57
N ASP A 10 -27.32 -11.88 -34.49
CA ASP A 10 -27.95 -11.10 -33.43
C ASP A 10 -26.88 -10.64 -32.43
N HIS A 11 -26.79 -9.34 -32.20
CA HIS A 11 -25.70 -8.73 -31.42
C HIS A 11 -26.22 -8.34 -30.04
N VAL A 12 -25.85 -9.11 -29.02
CA VAL A 12 -26.16 -8.80 -27.61
C VAL A 12 -24.94 -8.18 -26.94
N PHE A 13 -25.05 -6.91 -26.57
CA PHE A 13 -24.03 -6.22 -25.77
C PHE A 13 -24.37 -6.35 -24.28
N ILE A 14 -23.55 -7.10 -23.55
CA ILE A 14 -23.68 -7.21 -22.10
C ILE A 14 -22.67 -6.27 -21.47
N TYR A 15 -23.17 -5.29 -20.73
CA TYR A 15 -22.33 -4.41 -19.92
C TYR A 15 -22.33 -4.93 -18.49
N ASP A 16 -21.26 -5.62 -18.12
CA ASP A 16 -21.03 -6.02 -16.74
C ASP A 16 -20.54 -4.80 -15.94
N ASN A 17 -21.48 -4.13 -15.27
CA ASN A 17 -21.18 -3.04 -14.33
C ASN A 17 -21.11 -3.53 -12.88
N THR A 18 -20.91 -4.83 -12.65
CA THR A 18 -20.73 -5.31 -11.27
C THR A 18 -19.49 -4.63 -10.68
N THR A 19 -19.69 -3.90 -9.59
CA THR A 19 -18.62 -3.18 -8.87
C THR A 19 -17.75 -4.20 -8.14
N THR A 20 -16.86 -4.87 -8.86
CA THR A 20 -15.93 -5.88 -8.31
C THR A 20 -14.72 -5.25 -7.62
N HIS A 21 -14.58 -3.92 -7.67
CA HIS A 21 -13.49 -3.20 -7.00
C HIS A 21 -13.79 -2.99 -5.51
N CYS A 22 -13.49 -4.00 -4.69
CA CYS A 22 -13.39 -3.82 -3.26
C CYS A 22 -12.14 -2.99 -2.94
N LYS A 23 -12.31 -1.89 -2.20
CA LYS A 23 -11.19 -1.13 -1.66
C LYS A 23 -10.49 -1.98 -0.60
N HIS A 24 -9.20 -2.26 -0.80
CA HIS A 24 -8.39 -2.93 0.20
C HIS A 24 -8.29 -2.10 1.49
N SER A 25 -8.02 -2.78 2.61
CA SER A 25 -7.78 -2.10 3.88
C SER A 25 -6.62 -1.10 3.75
N PRO A 26 -6.62 0.02 4.48
CA PRO A 26 -5.62 1.07 4.30
C PRO A 26 -4.17 0.62 4.53
N GLY A 27 -3.96 -0.43 5.32
CA GLY A 27 -2.64 -1.04 5.58
C GLY A 27 -2.33 -2.25 4.71
N ALA A 28 -3.18 -2.61 3.75
CA ALA A 28 -2.99 -3.80 2.94
C ALA A 28 -1.65 -3.78 2.20
N LEU A 29 -1.06 -4.97 2.07
CA LEU A 29 0.22 -5.17 1.43
C LEU A 29 0.22 -4.66 -0.01
N SER A 30 1.24 -3.86 -0.36
CA SER A 30 1.45 -3.39 -1.72
C SER A 30 2.90 -3.64 -2.12
N ALA A 31 3.12 -4.19 -3.31
CA ALA A 31 4.48 -4.45 -3.82
C ALA A 31 5.13 -3.21 -4.45
N TRP A 32 4.39 -2.09 -4.57
CA TRP A 32 4.86 -0.93 -5.31
C TRP A 32 5.82 -0.08 -4.45
N ALA A 33 7.00 0.19 -5.00
CA ALA A 33 8.04 1.04 -4.40
C ALA A 33 8.62 0.57 -3.04
N MET A 34 8.43 -0.70 -2.66
CA MET A 34 9.10 -1.27 -1.48
C MET A 34 10.62 -1.20 -1.66
N PRO A 35 11.39 -0.71 -0.67
CA PRO A 35 12.84 -0.67 -0.77
C PRO A 35 13.43 -2.08 -0.67
N LYS A 36 14.51 -2.33 -1.41
CA LYS A 36 15.22 -3.61 -1.37
C LYS A 36 15.91 -3.84 -0.02
N SER A 37 16.54 -2.80 0.52
CA SER A 37 17.22 -2.80 1.82
C SER A 37 16.34 -2.17 2.90
N ILE A 38 16.79 -2.28 4.16
CA ILE A 38 16.18 -1.62 5.31
C ILE A 38 15.95 -0.14 5.01
N SER A 39 14.73 0.35 5.26
CA SER A 39 14.36 1.76 5.03
C SER A 39 15.17 2.71 5.92
N GLY A 40 15.43 3.94 5.45
CA GLY A 40 16.25 4.91 6.19
C GLY A 40 17.72 4.53 6.31
N THR A 41 18.25 3.76 5.35
CA THR A 41 19.69 3.46 5.21
C THR A 41 20.21 4.04 3.89
N ALA A 42 21.50 4.36 3.78
CA ALA A 42 22.07 4.94 2.55
C ALA A 42 21.86 4.08 1.28
N ARG A 43 21.50 2.80 1.44
CA ARG A 43 21.23 1.87 0.34
C ARG A 43 19.79 1.96 -0.22
N CYS A 44 18.84 2.60 0.47
CA CYS A 44 17.46 2.72 -0.01
C CYS A 44 17.21 3.95 -0.92
N SER A 45 18.10 4.94 -0.93
CA SER A 45 18.04 6.08 -1.86
C SER A 45 19.29 6.17 -2.71
N ARG A 46 19.15 5.86 -4.01
CA ARG A 46 20.06 6.38 -5.03
C ARG A 46 19.57 7.71 -5.62
N LYS A 47 18.40 8.22 -5.22
CA LYS A 47 17.68 9.28 -5.95
C LYS A 47 17.05 10.40 -5.11
N SER A 48 16.97 10.25 -3.79
CA SER A 48 16.36 11.23 -2.87
C SER A 48 17.45 12.05 -2.16
N LYS A 49 17.39 13.38 -2.31
CA LYS A 49 18.17 14.37 -1.54
C LYS A 49 17.75 14.45 -0.07
N ASN A 50 16.65 13.79 0.32
CA ASN A 50 16.22 13.69 1.71
C ASN A 50 16.75 12.40 2.35
N PRO A 51 17.25 12.44 3.59
CA PRO A 51 17.53 11.23 4.35
C PRO A 51 16.24 10.41 4.44
N ASP A 52 16.25 9.22 3.87
CA ASP A 52 15.03 8.50 3.52
C ASP A 52 14.10 8.31 4.72
N PRO A 53 12.87 8.86 4.69
CA PRO A 53 11.86 8.52 5.67
C PRO A 53 11.54 7.02 5.57
N ASN A 54 11.13 6.44 6.69
CA ASN A 54 10.69 5.05 6.79
C ASN A 54 9.63 4.73 5.71
N PHE A 55 9.62 3.50 5.18
CA PHE A 55 8.63 3.09 4.19
C PHE A 55 7.30 2.77 4.88
N LEU A 56 6.35 3.69 4.81
CA LEU A 56 5.05 3.61 5.48
C LEU A 56 3.92 3.92 4.50
N VAL A 57 2.69 3.54 4.85
CA VAL A 57 1.51 3.82 4.04
C VAL A 57 0.84 5.10 4.56
N PRO A 58 0.73 6.16 3.72
CA PRO A 58 0.04 7.37 4.10
C PRO A 58 -1.48 7.16 4.06
N VAL A 59 -2.15 7.34 5.19
CA VAL A 59 -3.59 7.19 5.34
C VAL A 59 -4.21 8.50 5.80
N ASN A 60 -5.46 8.75 5.42
CA ASN A 60 -6.14 9.96 5.88
C ASN A 60 -6.37 9.89 7.38
N LYS A 61 -5.97 10.95 8.07
CA LYS A 61 -6.13 11.09 9.51
C LYS A 61 -7.61 11.27 9.87
N LYS A 62 -8.03 10.55 10.92
CA LYS A 62 -9.39 10.62 11.46
C LYS A 62 -9.35 11.20 12.87
N ASN A 63 -10.38 11.98 13.21
CA ASN A 63 -10.65 12.45 14.57
C ASN A 63 -11.19 11.30 15.44
N ALA A 64 -11.36 11.58 16.74
CA ALA A 64 -12.00 10.65 17.69
C ALA A 64 -13.37 10.14 17.20
N ASP A 65 -14.13 11.00 16.52
CA ASP A 65 -15.46 10.67 15.97
C ASP A 65 -15.40 9.96 14.61
N SER A 66 -14.24 9.45 14.19
CA SER A 66 -13.99 8.82 12.89
C SER A 66 -14.15 9.73 11.65
N SER A 67 -14.40 11.03 11.84
CA SER A 67 -14.46 12.03 10.78
C SER A 67 -13.07 12.40 10.25
N LEU A 68 -12.97 12.67 8.94
CA LEU A 68 -11.72 13.08 8.29
C LEU A 68 -11.23 14.43 8.82
N MET A 69 -9.92 14.53 9.09
CA MET A 69 -9.29 15.78 9.49
C MET A 69 -8.79 16.57 8.28
N TYR A 70 -9.00 17.89 8.33
CA TYR A 70 -8.54 18.82 7.31
C TYR A 70 -7.60 19.87 7.92
N ASN A 71 -6.63 20.33 7.14
CA ASN A 71 -5.82 21.49 7.46
C ASN A 71 -6.63 22.78 7.25
N VAL A 72 -6.13 23.92 7.74
CA VAL A 72 -6.68 25.27 7.55
C VAL A 72 -6.92 25.60 6.07
N HIS A 73 -6.14 25.01 5.17
CA HIS A 73 -6.27 25.18 3.72
C HIS A 73 -7.28 24.22 3.06
N GLY A 74 -8.01 23.39 3.82
CA GLY A 74 -8.99 22.43 3.30
C GLY A 74 -8.40 21.15 2.72
N THR A 75 -7.10 20.90 2.88
CA THR A 75 -6.45 19.65 2.45
C THR A 75 -6.54 18.58 3.54
N LEU A 76 -6.75 17.32 3.15
CA LEU A 76 -6.82 16.19 4.09
C LEU A 76 -5.48 15.99 4.80
N LEU A 77 -5.53 15.92 6.13
CA LEU A 77 -4.37 15.52 6.92
C LEU A 77 -4.12 14.02 6.73
N LYS A 78 -2.85 13.64 6.65
CA LYS A 78 -2.42 12.24 6.51
C LYS A 78 -1.56 11.84 7.70
N ASP A 79 -1.79 10.63 8.19
CA ASP A 79 -0.90 9.93 9.10
C ASP A 79 -0.19 8.80 8.35
N ASN A 80 0.92 8.30 8.88
CA ASN A 80 1.65 7.19 8.30
C ASN A 80 1.46 5.94 9.16
N ILE A 81 1.05 4.84 8.56
CA ILE A 81 0.89 3.54 9.24
C ILE A 81 1.83 2.48 8.64
N GLN A 82 2.08 1.43 9.41
CA GLN A 82 2.80 0.25 8.92
C GLN A 82 1.89 -0.59 8.02
N MET A 83 2.49 -1.20 6.99
CA MET A 83 1.81 -2.23 6.20
C MET A 83 1.55 -3.48 7.04
N THR A 84 0.44 -4.16 6.72
CA THR A 84 -0.02 -5.37 7.37
C THR A 84 -0.57 -6.37 6.33
N GLY A 85 -0.94 -7.56 6.79
CA GLY A 85 -1.56 -8.59 5.92
C GLY A 85 -0.56 -9.47 5.17
N ALA A 86 0.70 -9.51 5.60
CA ALA A 86 1.65 -10.52 5.16
C ALA A 86 1.53 -11.77 6.05
N TYR A 87 1.52 -12.95 5.42
CA TYR A 87 1.45 -14.23 6.11
C TYR A 87 2.44 -15.21 5.46
N PHE A 88 3.07 -16.04 6.29
CA PHE A 88 3.84 -17.19 5.83
C PHE A 88 2.92 -18.31 5.33
N ALA A 89 3.48 -19.33 4.68
CA ALA A 89 2.73 -20.47 4.15
C ALA A 89 2.01 -21.28 5.24
N ASP A 90 2.48 -21.21 6.48
CA ASP A 90 1.86 -21.84 7.65
C ASP A 90 0.71 -21.00 8.27
N GLY A 91 0.43 -19.82 7.71
CA GLY A 91 -0.60 -18.90 8.20
C GLY A 91 -0.14 -17.97 9.32
N THR A 92 1.11 -18.05 9.77
CA THR A 92 1.66 -17.11 10.75
C THR A 92 1.86 -15.72 10.12
N VAL A 93 1.72 -14.66 10.91
CA VAL A 93 1.90 -13.28 10.42
C VAL A 93 3.38 -13.04 10.14
N GLN A 94 3.69 -12.54 8.94
CA GLN A 94 5.05 -12.11 8.61
C GLN A 94 5.23 -10.62 8.97
N ASP A 95 6.10 -10.34 9.92
CA ASP A 95 6.42 -8.96 10.30
C ASP A 95 7.25 -8.27 9.22
N LEU A 96 6.68 -7.26 8.57
CA LEU A 96 7.34 -6.47 7.53
C LEU A 96 8.28 -5.40 8.08
N TYR A 97 8.13 -5.08 9.38
CA TYR A 97 8.86 -4.03 10.08
C TYR A 97 9.64 -4.65 11.24
N PHE A 98 10.71 -3.99 11.65
CA PHE A 98 11.39 -4.34 12.90
C PHE A 98 10.53 -3.94 14.09
N PRO A 99 10.54 -4.73 15.19
CA PRO A 99 9.84 -4.38 16.42
C PRO A 99 10.30 -3.03 16.96
N SER A 100 9.39 -2.24 17.53
CA SER A 100 9.71 -0.88 18.01
C SER A 100 10.81 -0.83 19.09
N HIS A 101 11.07 -1.93 19.80
CA HIS A 101 12.08 -2.04 20.84
C HIS A 101 13.49 -2.37 20.32
N ASP A 102 13.67 -2.55 19.01
CA ASP A 102 14.99 -2.79 18.42
C ASP A 102 15.85 -1.51 18.42
N ALA A 103 17.02 -1.60 19.06
CA ALA A 103 17.95 -0.48 19.22
C ALA A 103 18.54 0.05 17.91
N LYS A 104 18.63 -0.78 16.86
CA LYS A 104 19.26 -0.39 15.59
C LYS A 104 18.25 0.02 14.54
N HIS A 105 17.15 -0.71 14.43
CA HIS A 105 16.20 -0.55 13.33
C HIS A 105 14.74 -0.45 13.77
N GLY A 106 14.46 -0.20 15.06
CA GLY A 106 13.12 -0.19 15.62
C GLY A 106 12.09 0.58 14.79
N GLY A 107 11.01 -0.12 14.41
CA GLY A 107 9.91 0.42 13.61
C GLY A 107 10.20 0.63 12.13
N LYS A 108 11.42 0.36 11.64
CA LYS A 108 11.79 0.52 10.23
C LYS A 108 11.31 -0.67 9.40
N PHE A 109 11.00 -0.42 8.14
CA PHE A 109 10.69 -1.49 7.19
C PHE A 109 11.95 -2.32 6.89
N LYS A 110 11.83 -3.66 6.98
CA LYS A 110 12.95 -4.61 6.87
C LYS A 110 13.63 -4.57 5.49
N GLY A 111 12.86 -4.25 4.44
CA GLY A 111 13.34 -4.35 3.06
C GLY A 111 13.02 -5.72 2.45
N MET A 112 12.77 -5.73 1.15
CA MET A 112 12.38 -6.95 0.43
C MET A 112 13.41 -8.08 0.55
N GLU A 113 14.70 -7.74 0.59
CA GLU A 113 15.76 -8.77 0.66
C GLU A 113 15.73 -9.57 1.96
N LEU A 114 15.41 -8.95 3.09
CA LEU A 114 15.29 -9.65 4.37
C LEU A 114 13.97 -10.41 4.46
N ILE A 115 12.87 -9.78 4.04
CA ILE A 115 11.53 -10.39 4.06
C ILE A 115 11.48 -11.68 3.22
N LEU A 116 12.16 -11.73 2.08
CA LEU A 116 12.17 -12.91 1.21
C LEU A 116 13.07 -14.06 1.70
N LYS A 117 13.91 -13.82 2.72
CA LYS A 117 14.78 -14.85 3.31
C LYS A 117 14.15 -15.53 4.52
N GLU A 118 13.11 -14.94 5.09
CA GLU A 118 12.36 -15.47 6.23
C GLU A 118 11.44 -16.62 5.84
#